data_AF-A0A2V4VRP2-F1
#
_entry.id   AF-A0A2V4VRP2-F1
#
_cell.length_a   1.000
_cell.length_b   1.000
_cell.length_c   1.000
_cell.angle_alpha   90.00
_cell.angle_beta   90.00
_cell.angle_gamma   90.00
#
_symmetry.space_group_name_H-M   'P 1'
#
loop_
_entity.id
_entity.type
_entity.pdbx_description
1 polymer ?
#
loop_
_entity_poly.entity_id
_entity_poly.type
_entity_poly.pdbx_seq_one_letter_code
_entity_poly.pdbx_strand_id
1 'polypeptide(L)'
;MEERLTTSIVLYGHIEPNDIKQWNDFYLFSKEIITSLNFKPNYIGISGDSFQDGKLRTLVRTEKKLLKSFEKEEYIEALEVYALPQDFTIAAFDYNAYIARSKKVEFDHILATFTSEVFKDLDQERLVDLLKRFIVFKSGEIFQLSNLESPQIYASKANALTAFKTLNILNEITK
;
A
#
# COMPACT_ATOMS: atom_id res chain seq x y z
N MET A 1 12.07 -7.48 16.85
CA MET A 1 10.76 -6.96 16.43
C MET A 1 9.74 -7.46 17.43
N GLU A 2 8.98 -6.56 18.04
CA GLU A 2 7.87 -6.93 18.90
C GLU A 2 6.69 -7.38 18.02
N GLU A 3 6.04 -8.48 18.40
CA GLU A 3 4.89 -8.98 17.67
C GLU A 3 3.69 -8.07 17.91
N ARG A 4 3.06 -7.61 16.83
CA ARG A 4 1.84 -6.80 16.86
C ARG A 4 0.94 -7.15 15.69
N LEU A 5 -0.36 -6.91 15.85
CA LEU A 5 -1.32 -7.11 14.78
C LEU A 5 -1.39 -5.89 13.86
N THR A 6 -1.40 -6.16 12.56
CA THR A 6 -1.76 -5.20 11.52
C THR A 6 -3.15 -5.51 10.98
N THR A 7 -3.88 -4.48 10.58
CA THR A 7 -5.14 -4.62 9.87
C THR A 7 -5.02 -3.93 8.52
N SER A 8 -5.50 -4.62 7.49
CA SER A 8 -5.30 -4.28 6.09
C SER A 8 -6.62 -4.23 5.35
N ILE A 9 -6.76 -3.25 4.46
CA ILE A 9 -7.75 -3.25 3.38
C ILE A 9 -7.02 -3.61 2.10
N VAL A 10 -7.42 -4.69 1.43
CA VAL A 10 -6.99 -5.00 0.07
C VAL A 10 -8.16 -4.86 -0.89
N LEU A 11 -7.94 -4.18 -2.01
CA LEU A 11 -8.89 -4.10 -3.12
C LEU A 11 -8.24 -4.69 -4.36
N TYR A 12 -8.96 -5.60 -5.01
CA TYR A 12 -8.61 -6.23 -6.27
C TYR A 12 -9.46 -5.68 -7.41
N GLY A 13 -8.87 -5.63 -8.60
CA GLY A 13 -9.57 -5.07 -9.75
C GLY A 13 -8.70 -4.97 -10.98
N HIS A 14 -8.84 -3.88 -11.72
CA HIS A 14 -7.95 -3.54 -12.82
C HIS A 14 -7.34 -2.16 -12.59
N ILE A 15 -6.03 -2.07 -12.79
CA ILE A 15 -5.26 -0.83 -12.77
C ILE A 15 -4.82 -0.52 -14.19
N GLU A 16 -5.22 0.65 -14.69
CA GLU A 16 -4.72 1.22 -15.93
C GLU A 16 -3.33 1.82 -15.67
N PRO A 17 -2.24 1.22 -16.16
CA PRO A 17 -0.90 1.67 -15.78
C PRO A 17 -0.47 2.95 -16.47
N ASN A 18 -1.07 3.26 -17.63
CA ASN A 18 -0.78 4.46 -18.40
C ASN A 18 -1.55 5.70 -17.90
N ASP A 19 -2.43 5.55 -16.90
CA ASP A 19 -3.10 6.69 -16.27
C ASP A 19 -2.17 7.32 -15.20
N ILE A 20 -1.19 8.09 -15.68
CA ILE A 20 -0.17 8.73 -14.84
C ILE A 20 -0.78 9.75 -13.89
N LYS A 21 -1.89 10.39 -14.28
CA LYS A 21 -2.65 11.27 -13.40
C LYS A 21 -3.17 10.50 -12.19
N GLN A 22 -3.74 9.31 -12.39
CA GLN A 22 -4.25 8.47 -11.29
C GLN A 22 -3.13 7.97 -10.37
N TRP A 23 -1.93 7.70 -10.90
CA TRP A 23 -0.75 7.40 -10.07
C TRP A 23 -0.32 8.57 -9.20
N ASN A 24 -0.30 9.79 -9.76
CA ASN A 24 0.01 11.00 -8.99
C ASN A 24 -1.06 11.27 -7.92
N ASP A 25 -2.34 11.18 -8.28
CA ASP A 25 -3.45 11.36 -7.33
C ASP A 25 -3.39 10.32 -6.21
N PHE A 26 -3.07 9.05 -6.53
CA PHE A 26 -2.88 7.99 -5.54
C PHE A 26 -1.69 8.28 -4.60
N TYR A 27 -0.58 8.79 -5.12
CA TYR A 27 0.58 9.19 -4.32
C TYR A 27 0.23 10.30 -3.33
N LEU A 28 -0.44 11.36 -3.80
CA LEU A 28 -0.87 12.49 -2.96
C LEU A 28 -1.85 12.03 -1.88
N PHE A 29 -2.84 11.22 -2.28
CA PHE A 29 -3.80 10.60 -1.38
C PHE A 29 -3.11 9.77 -0.29
N SER A 30 -2.14 8.92 -0.67
CA SER A 30 -1.43 8.06 0.29
C SER A 30 -0.69 8.89 1.35
N LYS A 31 -0.06 10.00 0.93
CA LYS A 31 0.58 10.94 1.86
C LYS A 31 -0.42 11.62 2.78
N GLU A 32 -1.56 12.05 2.26
CA GLU A 32 -2.63 12.70 3.02
C GLU A 32 -3.18 11.78 4.11
N ILE A 33 -3.53 10.53 3.76
CA ILE A 33 -4.02 9.53 4.73
C ILE A 33 -2.99 9.30 5.84
N ILE A 34 -1.73 9.04 5.49
CA ILE A 34 -0.67 8.80 6.48
C ILE A 34 -0.48 10.05 7.38
N THR A 35 -0.53 11.25 6.81
CA THR A 35 -0.39 12.50 7.56
C THR A 35 -1.57 12.75 8.50
N SER A 36 -2.80 12.42 8.06
CA SER A 36 -4.01 12.55 8.89
C SER A 36 -3.99 11.66 10.13
N LEU A 37 -3.20 10.59 10.10
CA LEU A 37 -2.94 9.68 11.21
C LEU A 37 -1.79 10.15 12.12
N ASN A 38 -1.33 11.40 11.98
CA ASN A 38 -0.18 11.97 12.68
C ASN A 38 1.16 11.25 12.42
N PHE A 39 1.26 10.49 11.33
CA PHE A 39 2.51 9.90 10.89
C PHE A 39 3.14 10.74 9.78
N LYS A 40 4.48 10.66 9.68
CA LYS A 40 5.22 11.29 8.59
C LYS A 40 5.53 10.25 7.51
N PRO A 41 4.99 10.38 6.28
CA PRO A 41 5.46 9.60 5.15
C PRO A 41 6.97 9.82 4.96
N ASN A 42 7.76 8.75 4.99
CA ASN A 42 9.22 8.87 5.04
C ASN A 42 9.98 7.95 4.08
N TYR A 43 9.37 6.86 3.61
CA TYR A 43 9.94 5.99 2.60
C TYR A 43 8.95 5.72 1.46
N ILE A 44 9.51 5.39 0.30
CA ILE A 44 8.76 5.13 -0.93
C ILE A 44 9.40 3.99 -1.73
N GLY A 45 8.58 3.09 -2.24
CA GLY A 45 8.92 2.10 -3.24
C GLY A 45 8.25 2.47 -4.57
N ILE A 46 8.98 2.40 -5.67
CA ILE A 46 8.46 2.73 -7.00
C ILE A 46 9.03 1.72 -7.97
N SER A 47 8.20 1.15 -8.84
CA SER A 47 8.64 0.39 -10.00
C SER A 47 8.02 0.98 -11.28
N GLY A 48 8.83 1.10 -12.33
CA GLY A 48 8.46 1.76 -13.60
C GLY A 48 9.70 2.13 -14.41
N ASP A 49 9.54 2.90 -15.49
CA ASP A 49 10.62 3.20 -16.46
C ASP A 49 11.89 3.75 -15.80
N SER A 50 11.73 4.81 -15.00
CA SER A 50 12.81 5.47 -14.27
C SER A 50 13.22 4.76 -12.96
N PHE A 51 12.55 3.67 -12.59
CA PHE A 51 12.64 3.03 -11.27
C PHE A 51 12.74 1.49 -11.39
N GLN A 52 13.78 1.01 -12.07
CA GLN A 52 13.89 -0.41 -12.43
C GLN A 52 14.16 -1.39 -11.29
N ASP A 53 14.62 -0.92 -10.12
CA ASP A 53 15.01 -1.81 -9.03
C ASP A 53 13.95 -2.00 -7.94
N GLY A 54 12.81 -1.29 -8.02
CA GLY A 54 11.75 -1.38 -7.01
C GLY A 54 12.22 -1.05 -5.58
N LYS A 55 13.43 -0.51 -5.42
CA LYS A 55 14.06 -0.41 -4.11
C LYS A 55 13.33 0.63 -3.28
N LEU A 56 13.18 0.30 -2.00
CA LEU A 56 12.73 1.25 -1.00
C LEU A 56 13.77 2.37 -0.84
N ARG A 57 13.31 3.62 -0.92
CA ARG A 57 14.14 4.82 -0.83
C ARG A 57 13.52 5.81 0.14
N THR A 58 14.33 6.72 0.67
CA THR A 58 13.77 7.82 1.45
C THR A 58 12.93 8.72 0.55
N LEU A 59 11.74 9.08 1.03
CA LEU A 59 10.75 9.85 0.25
C LEU A 59 11.32 11.20 -0.16
N VAL A 60 11.91 11.95 0.78
CA VAL A 60 12.45 13.31 0.54
C VAL A 60 13.49 13.34 -0.59
N ARG A 61 14.30 12.28 -0.73
CA ARG A 61 15.33 12.22 -1.80
C ARG A 61 14.76 11.83 -3.16
N THR A 62 13.62 11.14 -3.17
CA THR A 62 13.07 10.49 -4.36
C THR A 62 11.88 11.26 -4.95
N GLU A 63 11.17 12.02 -4.13
CA GLU A 63 9.94 12.74 -4.48
C GLU A 63 10.13 13.65 -5.70
N LYS A 64 11.19 14.47 -5.72
CA LYS A 64 11.47 15.34 -6.89
C LYS A 64 11.63 14.55 -8.19
N LYS A 65 12.21 13.34 -8.14
CA LYS A 65 12.35 12.47 -9.31
C LYS A 65 11.01 11.86 -9.71
N LEU A 66 10.22 11.42 -8.73
CA LEU A 66 8.88 10.87 -8.97
C LEU A 66 7.97 11.91 -9.65
N LEU A 67 7.90 13.13 -9.12
CA LEU A 67 7.07 14.20 -9.70
C LEU A 67 7.47 14.51 -11.16
N LYS A 68 8.77 14.55 -11.46
CA LYS A 68 9.25 14.68 -12.85
C LYS A 68 8.87 13.50 -13.75
N SER A 69 8.76 12.31 -13.19
CA SER A 69 8.34 11.12 -13.95
C SER A 69 6.86 11.24 -14.32
N PHE A 70 6.03 11.77 -13.40
CA PHE A 70 4.63 12.10 -13.69
C PHE A 70 4.49 13.18 -14.77
N GLU A 71 5.28 14.26 -14.71
CA GLU A 71 5.28 15.34 -15.73
C GLU A 71 5.64 14.84 -17.13
N LYS A 72 6.47 13.80 -17.22
CA LYS A 72 6.92 13.19 -18.47
C LYS A 72 6.02 12.03 -18.94
N GLU A 73 4.96 11.74 -18.21
CA GLU A 73 4.08 10.60 -18.48
C GLU A 73 4.83 9.25 -18.53
N GLU A 74 5.88 9.09 -17.73
CA GLU A 74 6.66 7.84 -17.65
C GLU A 74 5.82 6.72 -17.03
N TYR A 75 5.96 5.48 -17.54
CA TYR A 75 5.18 4.34 -17.08
C TYR A 75 5.52 3.97 -15.63
N ILE A 76 4.47 3.71 -14.84
CA ILE A 76 4.54 3.25 -13.45
C ILE A 76 3.71 1.97 -13.30
N GLU A 77 4.31 0.94 -12.69
CA GLU A 77 3.65 -0.34 -12.42
C GLU A 77 3.35 -0.56 -10.94
N ALA A 78 4.10 0.07 -10.04
CA ALA A 78 3.89 -0.04 -8.61
C ALA A 78 4.36 1.22 -7.88
N LEU A 79 3.59 1.62 -6.88
CA LEU A 79 3.92 2.70 -5.97
C LEU A 79 3.53 2.33 -4.55
N GLU A 80 4.46 2.53 -3.63
CA GLU A 80 4.34 2.15 -2.23
C GLU A 80 4.79 3.31 -1.34
N VAL A 81 3.98 3.73 -0.38
CA VAL A 81 4.29 4.81 0.57
C VAL A 81 4.28 4.26 1.98
N TYR A 82 5.34 4.55 2.73
CA TYR A 82 5.53 4.05 4.08
C TYR A 82 5.66 5.20 5.10
N ALA A 83 5.13 4.95 6.29
CA ALA A 83 5.53 5.62 7.52
C ALA A 83 6.21 4.61 8.44
N LEU A 84 7.54 4.60 8.42
CA LEU A 84 8.36 3.77 9.29
C LEU A 84 8.69 4.52 10.61
N PRO A 85 8.73 3.84 11.76
CA PRO A 85 9.25 4.42 13.00
C PRO A 85 10.76 4.71 12.87
N GLN A 86 11.32 5.55 13.73
CA GLN A 86 12.72 5.99 13.61
C GLN A 86 13.73 4.84 13.80
N ASP A 87 13.35 3.83 14.56
CA ASP A 87 14.12 2.66 14.98
C ASP A 87 13.74 1.38 14.21
N PHE A 88 13.09 1.52 13.04
CA PHE A 88 12.73 0.37 12.21
C PHE A 88 13.96 -0.45 11.80
N THR A 89 13.82 -1.77 11.74
CA THR A 89 14.85 -2.71 11.29
C THR A 89 14.54 -3.23 9.88
N ILE A 90 13.29 -3.66 9.66
CA ILE A 90 12.83 -4.24 8.40
C ILE A 90 11.55 -3.53 7.96
N ALA A 91 11.66 -2.73 6.92
CA ALA A 91 10.56 -1.89 6.43
C ALA A 91 9.30 -2.67 6.06
N ALA A 92 9.41 -3.93 5.61
CA ALA A 92 8.28 -4.77 5.25
C ALA A 92 7.39 -5.19 6.43
N PHE A 93 7.84 -4.98 7.68
CA PHE A 93 7.20 -5.46 8.90
C PHE A 93 7.03 -4.37 9.98
N ASP A 94 7.89 -3.35 9.97
CA ASP A 94 7.96 -2.35 11.04
C ASP A 94 7.12 -1.09 10.79
N TYR A 95 6.42 -0.96 9.66
CA TYR A 95 5.65 0.24 9.35
C TYR A 95 4.49 0.51 10.32
N ASN A 96 4.26 1.80 10.62
CA ASN A 96 3.05 2.25 11.30
C ASN A 96 1.88 2.37 10.32
N ALA A 97 2.19 2.78 9.08
CA ALA A 97 1.27 2.81 7.96
C ALA A 97 2.00 2.47 6.65
N TYR A 98 1.32 1.74 5.79
CA TYR A 98 1.80 1.30 4.48
C TYR A 98 0.66 1.33 3.48
N ILE A 99 0.81 2.06 2.39
CA ILE A 99 -0.20 2.15 1.33
C ILE A 99 0.47 1.88 -0.01
N ALA A 100 -0.06 0.93 -0.76
CA ALA A 100 0.49 0.45 -2.01
C ALA A 100 -0.56 0.29 -3.09
N ARG A 101 -0.16 0.52 -4.34
CA ARG A 101 -0.91 0.22 -5.55
C ARG A 101 0.03 -0.48 -6.51
N SER A 102 -0.36 -1.66 -7.00
CA SER A 102 0.54 -2.51 -7.78
C SER A 102 -0.19 -3.24 -8.90
N LYS A 103 0.38 -3.13 -10.09
CA LYS A 103 0.13 -3.93 -11.30
C LYS A 103 1.28 -4.92 -11.60
N LYS A 104 2.33 -4.90 -10.78
CA LYS A 104 3.57 -5.67 -11.03
C LYS A 104 3.40 -7.19 -10.91
N VAL A 105 2.36 -7.63 -10.21
CA VAL A 105 2.08 -9.04 -9.90
C VAL A 105 0.83 -9.50 -10.63
N GLU A 106 0.55 -10.81 -10.57
CA GLU A 106 -0.59 -11.44 -11.27
C GLU A 106 -1.94 -10.74 -11.00
N PHE A 107 -2.12 -10.23 -9.77
CA PHE A 107 -3.35 -9.56 -9.35
C PHE A 107 -3.10 -8.07 -9.12
N ASP A 108 -3.66 -7.23 -10.00
CA ASP A 108 -3.76 -5.79 -9.76
C ASP A 108 -4.46 -5.54 -8.42
N HIS A 109 -3.80 -4.80 -7.52
CA HIS A 109 -4.36 -4.53 -6.20
C HIS A 109 -3.93 -3.17 -5.64
N ILE A 110 -4.75 -2.71 -4.70
CA ILE A 110 -4.42 -1.66 -3.75
C ILE A 110 -4.43 -2.28 -2.36
N LEU A 111 -3.43 -1.94 -1.55
CA LEU A 111 -3.31 -2.39 -0.17
C LEU A 111 -3.08 -1.18 0.73
N ALA A 112 -3.87 -1.04 1.78
CA ALA A 112 -3.64 -0.07 2.84
C ALA A 112 -3.58 -0.83 4.17
N THR A 113 -2.41 -0.80 4.81
CA THR A 113 -2.13 -1.51 6.05
C THR A 113 -1.71 -0.54 7.14
N PHE A 114 -2.26 -0.75 8.32
CA PHE A 114 -1.97 0.04 9.51
C PHE A 114 -1.76 -0.90 10.70
N THR A 115 -1.18 -0.39 11.78
CA THR A 115 -1.32 -1.11 13.06
C THR A 115 -2.80 -1.24 13.40
N SER A 116 -3.19 -2.37 14.00
CA SER A 116 -4.60 -2.61 14.31
C SER A 116 -5.16 -1.61 15.33
N GLU A 117 -4.31 -0.94 16.11
CA GLU A 117 -4.70 0.16 16.98
C GLU A 117 -5.12 1.38 16.17
N VAL A 118 -4.26 1.84 15.25
CA VAL A 118 -4.56 2.97 14.36
C VAL A 118 -5.78 2.69 13.48
N PHE A 119 -5.94 1.45 13.02
CA PHE A 119 -7.05 1.08 12.14
C PHE A 119 -8.43 1.21 12.81
N LYS A 120 -8.52 1.02 14.14
CA LYS A 120 -9.79 1.13 14.88
C LYS A 120 -10.38 2.54 14.84
N ASP A 121 -9.52 3.54 14.74
CA ASP A 121 -9.92 4.95 14.75
C ASP A 121 -10.20 5.48 13.33
N LEU A 122 -9.97 4.67 12.29
CA LEU A 122 -10.26 5.03 10.90
C LEU A 122 -11.75 4.84 10.56
N ASP A 123 -12.27 5.76 9.75
CA ASP A 123 -13.51 5.55 9.01
C ASP A 123 -13.24 4.56 7.86
N GLN A 124 -13.48 3.27 8.14
CA GLN A 124 -13.14 2.16 7.25
C GLN A 124 -13.94 2.21 5.95
N GLU A 125 -15.24 2.51 6.02
CA GLU A 125 -16.11 2.61 4.85
C GLU A 125 -15.65 3.75 3.93
N ARG A 126 -15.40 4.92 4.51
CA ARG A 126 -14.88 6.06 3.76
C ARG A 126 -13.53 5.75 3.12
N LEU A 127 -12.62 5.08 3.84
CA LEU A 127 -11.31 4.73 3.29
C LEU A 127 -11.44 3.75 2.11
N VAL A 128 -12.29 2.73 2.23
CA VAL A 128 -12.59 1.79 1.13
C VAL A 128 -13.12 2.54 -0.09
N ASP A 129 -14.08 3.45 0.08
CA ASP A 129 -14.66 4.22 -1.02
C ASP A 129 -13.64 5.16 -1.69
N LEU A 130 -12.74 5.76 -0.91
CA LEU A 130 -11.65 6.56 -1.45
C LEU A 130 -10.65 5.70 -2.24
N LEU A 131 -10.28 4.53 -1.73
CA LEU A 131 -9.36 3.61 -2.40
C LEU A 131 -9.94 3.05 -3.71
N LYS A 132 -11.25 2.78 -3.77
CA LYS A 132 -11.96 2.34 -4.98
C LYS A 132 -11.82 3.32 -6.15
N ARG A 133 -11.49 4.59 -5.92
CA ARG A 133 -11.29 5.59 -6.99
C ARG A 133 -10.03 5.33 -7.82
N PHE A 134 -9.09 4.53 -7.30
CA PHE A 134 -7.79 4.27 -7.93
C PHE A 134 -7.67 2.87 -8.53
N ILE A 135 -8.78 2.13 -8.60
CA ILE A 135 -8.85 0.78 -9.17
C ILE A 135 -10.24 0.52 -9.75
N VAL A 136 -10.33 -0.14 -10.90
CA VAL A 136 -11.60 -0.65 -11.40
C VAL A 136 -11.98 -1.85 -10.53
N PHE A 137 -12.68 -1.58 -9.44
CA PHE A 137 -12.95 -2.51 -8.34
C PHE A 137 -13.73 -3.75 -8.78
N LYS A 138 -13.30 -4.91 -8.27
CA LYS A 138 -13.97 -6.21 -8.46
C LYS A 138 -14.32 -6.88 -7.13
N SER A 139 -13.37 -6.93 -6.21
CA SER A 139 -13.53 -7.54 -4.88
C SER A 139 -12.48 -6.96 -3.94
N GLY A 140 -12.64 -7.16 -2.64
CA GLY A 140 -11.65 -6.76 -1.65
C GLY A 140 -11.94 -7.42 -0.32
N GLU A 141 -11.03 -7.24 0.62
CA GLU A 141 -11.12 -7.84 1.95
C GLU A 141 -10.56 -6.87 2.97
N ILE A 142 -11.09 -6.93 4.19
CA ILE A 142 -10.45 -6.41 5.39
C ILE A 142 -9.94 -7.61 6.18
N PHE A 143 -8.65 -7.65 6.46
CA PHE A 143 -8.03 -8.78 7.15
C PHE A 143 -6.97 -8.34 8.14
N GLN A 144 -6.61 -9.24 9.04
CA GLN A 144 -5.52 -9.07 10.00
C GLN A 144 -4.42 -10.08 9.79
N LEU A 145 -3.20 -9.65 10.09
CA LEU A 145 -2.00 -10.48 10.18
C LEU A 145 -1.12 -9.97 11.32
N SER A 146 -0.39 -10.88 11.95
CA SER A 146 0.82 -10.57 12.70
C SER A 146 1.79 -9.82 11.78
N ASN A 147 2.47 -8.80 12.30
CA ASN A 147 3.50 -8.06 11.56
C ASN A 147 4.70 -8.92 11.16
N LEU A 148 4.80 -10.15 11.65
CA LEU A 148 5.78 -11.13 11.20
C LEU A 148 5.40 -11.79 9.85
N GLU A 149 4.17 -11.62 9.41
CA GLU A 149 3.66 -12.06 8.11
C GLU A 149 3.41 -10.83 7.23
N SER A 150 3.72 -10.90 5.93
CA SER A 150 3.63 -9.74 5.04
C SER A 150 2.24 -9.62 4.39
N PRO A 151 1.47 -8.56 4.68
CA PRO A 151 0.21 -8.29 4.00
C PRO A 151 0.37 -8.08 2.50
N GLN A 152 1.53 -7.57 2.04
CA GLN A 152 1.83 -7.42 0.62
C GLN A 152 1.98 -8.78 -0.09
N ILE A 153 2.57 -9.78 0.58
CA ILE A 153 2.69 -11.15 0.04
C ILE A 153 1.32 -11.82 -0.02
N TYR A 154 0.47 -11.60 0.98
CA TYR A 154 -0.94 -12.05 0.94
C TYR A 154 -1.71 -11.38 -0.20
N ALA A 155 -1.67 -10.05 -0.26
CA ALA A 155 -2.39 -9.26 -1.26
C ALA A 155 -1.98 -9.63 -2.68
N SER A 156 -0.69 -9.84 -2.95
CA SER A 156 -0.20 -10.28 -4.26
C SER A 156 -0.56 -11.72 -4.64
N LYS A 157 -1.11 -12.51 -3.69
CA LYS A 157 -1.38 -13.95 -3.83
C LYS A 157 -0.14 -14.77 -4.22
N ALA A 158 1.05 -14.29 -3.87
CA ALA A 158 2.29 -14.95 -4.23
C ALA A 158 2.50 -16.28 -3.49
N ASN A 159 1.84 -16.46 -2.33
CA ASN A 159 1.86 -17.67 -1.54
C ASN A 159 0.45 -18.24 -1.34
N ALA A 160 0.37 -19.56 -1.11
CA ALA A 160 -0.88 -20.22 -0.72
C ALA A 160 -1.38 -19.73 0.65
N LEU A 161 -2.69 -19.76 0.87
CA LEU A 161 -3.34 -19.32 2.11
C LEU A 161 -2.77 -20.01 3.37
N THR A 162 -2.38 -21.27 3.26
CA THR A 162 -1.77 -22.05 4.35
C THR A 162 -0.42 -21.50 4.83
N ALA A 163 0.21 -20.59 4.08
CA ALA A 163 1.43 -19.91 4.48
C ALA A 163 1.20 -18.82 5.53
N PHE A 164 -0.04 -18.35 5.69
CA PHE A 164 -0.40 -17.26 6.60
C PHE A 164 -1.12 -17.82 7.83
N LYS A 165 -0.38 -18.04 8.90
CA LYS A 165 -0.87 -18.71 10.11
C LYS A 165 -1.77 -17.82 10.96
N THR A 166 -1.59 -16.50 10.88
CA THR A 166 -2.34 -15.53 11.69
C THR A 166 -3.41 -14.80 10.89
N LEU A 167 -3.64 -15.22 9.63
CA LEU A 167 -4.65 -14.61 8.77
C LEU A 167 -6.04 -14.72 9.42
N ASN A 168 -6.66 -13.56 9.60
CA ASN A 168 -8.03 -13.46 10.05
C ASN A 168 -8.79 -12.48 9.15
N ILE A 169 -9.68 -12.98 8.30
CA ILE A 169 -10.51 -12.16 7.43
C ILE A 169 -11.67 -11.62 8.27
N LEU A 170 -11.75 -10.29 8.39
CA LEU A 170 -12.76 -9.59 9.18
C LEU A 170 -14.00 -9.27 8.35
N ASN A 171 -13.81 -8.92 7.08
CA ASN A 171 -14.90 -8.54 6.19
C ASN A 171 -14.54 -8.79 4.72
N GLU A 172 -15.54 -9.21 3.95
CA GLU A 172 -15.49 -9.31 2.49
C GLU A 172 -16.10 -8.03 1.89
N ILE A 173 -15.40 -7.41 0.96
CA ILE A 173 -15.84 -6.22 0.23
C ILE A 173 -16.25 -6.67 -1.17
N THR A 174 -17.55 -6.64 -1.43
CA THR A 174 -18.12 -7.01 -2.72
C THR A 174 -18.65 -5.77 -3.46
N LYS A 175 -18.92 -5.95 -4.75
CA LYS A 175 -19.36 -4.88 -5.66
C LYS A 175 -20.84 -4.53 -5.47
#